data_AF-A0A3A9YHI0-F1
#
_entry.id   AF-A0A3A9YHI0-F1
#
_cell.length_a   1.000
_cell.length_b   1.000
_cell.length_c   1.000
_cell.angle_alpha   90.00
_cell.angle_beta   90.00
_cell.angle_gamma   90.00
#
_symmetry.space_group_name_H-M   'P 1'
#
loop_
_entity.id
_entity.type
_entity.pdbx_description
1 polymer ?
#
loop_
_entity_poly.entity_id
_entity_poly.type
_entity_poly.pdbx_seq_one_letter_code
_entity_poly.pdbx_strand_id
1 'polypeptide(L)'
;MKTVVVKLGHRGANRSRSRDRLDRHTHVVAPAGVIGPVPRGWRQGRVVGRPCGDPVSTQSTYTGDLASFLFGQILGLSYGDVITVAVVGALLIAVTLLLRKELVTVSLDRETAAASGLPVFWLDTVLYVMVTLAIVISLQAVGNILVLALLITPAASARMLTERLGVMMLLAAGIGVVCAVAGLYVSYYYNLASGGLIVLCLTLVFAGCWLAAPRYGLFARRRTGRPPAAVAA
;
A
#
# COMPACT_ATOMS: atom_id res chain seq x y z
N MET A 1 -33.62 -24.90 -2.27
CA MET A 1 -34.27 -25.30 -1.01
C MET A 1 -33.81 -26.70 -0.60
N LYS A 2 -32.86 -26.78 0.33
CA LYS A 2 -32.71 -27.87 1.30
C LYS A 2 -31.79 -27.33 2.39
N THR A 3 -32.31 -27.39 3.60
CA THR A 3 -31.83 -26.68 4.79
C THR A 3 -31.29 -27.70 5.79
N VAL A 4 -30.45 -27.19 6.70
CA VAL A 4 -30.15 -27.69 8.06
C VAL A 4 -29.15 -28.87 8.15
N VAL A 5 -28.08 -28.70 8.94
CA VAL A 5 -27.94 -29.21 10.32
C VAL A 5 -26.54 -28.88 10.86
N VAL A 6 -26.55 -28.02 11.88
CA VAL A 6 -25.49 -27.73 12.84
C VAL A 6 -25.16 -29.00 13.63
N LYS A 7 -23.88 -29.31 13.87
CA LYS A 7 -23.47 -30.28 14.90
C LYS A 7 -22.51 -29.62 15.88
N LEU A 8 -23.07 -29.25 17.04
CA LEU A 8 -22.35 -28.87 18.24
C LEU A 8 -21.60 -30.08 18.83
N GLY A 9 -20.40 -29.80 19.34
CA GLY A 9 -19.99 -30.19 20.69
C GLY A 9 -19.43 -31.60 20.86
N HIS A 10 -18.17 -31.69 21.30
CA HIS A 10 -17.81 -32.67 22.32
C HIS A 10 -16.52 -32.29 23.08
N ARG A 11 -16.72 -32.05 24.39
CA ARG A 11 -15.88 -32.41 25.55
C ARG A 11 -14.42 -31.94 25.64
N GLY A 12 -14.19 -31.09 26.64
CA GLY A 12 -12.89 -30.98 27.30
C GLY A 12 -12.57 -32.18 28.20
N ALA A 13 -11.32 -32.24 28.67
CA ALA A 13 -10.91 -32.84 29.94
C ALA A 13 -9.40 -32.68 30.16
N ASN A 14 -9.04 -31.77 31.07
CA ASN A 14 -8.19 -32.04 32.23
C ASN A 14 -7.04 -33.07 32.08
N ARG A 15 -5.79 -32.58 32.17
CA ARG A 15 -4.70 -33.39 32.74
C ARG A 15 -3.65 -32.53 33.46
N SER A 16 -4.04 -32.00 34.62
CA SER A 16 -3.11 -31.60 35.68
C SER A 16 -2.59 -32.85 36.41
N ARG A 17 -1.50 -33.49 35.95
CA ARG A 17 -0.83 -34.55 36.73
C ARG A 17 0.57 -34.91 36.22
N SER A 18 1.55 -34.04 36.43
CA SER A 18 2.98 -34.41 36.31
C SER A 18 3.89 -33.53 37.18
N ARG A 19 3.45 -33.19 38.39
CA ARG A 19 4.40 -33.06 39.50
C ARG A 19 4.67 -34.46 40.02
N ASP A 20 5.91 -34.70 40.46
CA ASP A 20 6.41 -35.92 41.09
C ASP A 20 6.92 -37.03 40.15
N ARG A 21 8.06 -36.74 39.52
CA ARG A 21 9.14 -37.72 39.38
C ARG A 21 10.48 -36.98 39.40
N LEU A 22 10.87 -36.53 40.58
CA LEU A 22 11.90 -37.20 41.39
C LEU A 22 13.22 -37.31 40.63
N ASP A 23 14.16 -36.48 41.08
CA ASP A 23 15.51 -36.89 41.42
C ASP A 23 16.19 -37.84 40.44
N ARG A 24 17.04 -37.26 39.60
CA ARG A 24 18.26 -37.94 39.20
C ARG A 24 19.32 -36.97 38.66
N HIS A 25 20.44 -36.97 39.37
CA HIS A 25 21.79 -36.54 38.97
C HIS A 25 22.20 -35.10 39.28
N THR A 26 22.23 -34.80 40.58
CA THR A 26 23.39 -34.16 41.21
C THR A 26 24.65 -35.00 40.96
N HIS A 27 25.43 -34.65 39.94
CA HIS A 27 26.88 -34.92 39.90
C HIS A 27 27.57 -33.76 39.16
N VAL A 28 27.67 -32.61 39.83
CA VAL A 28 28.73 -31.65 39.48
C VAL A 28 30.01 -32.21 40.08
N VAL A 29 30.77 -32.91 39.24
CA VAL A 29 32.15 -33.29 39.55
C VAL A 29 32.96 -31.99 39.63
N ALA A 30 33.24 -31.54 40.86
CA ALA A 30 34.23 -30.51 41.10
C ALA A 30 35.62 -31.15 40.99
N PRO A 31 36.51 -30.73 40.07
CA PRO A 31 37.88 -31.21 40.06
C PRO A 31 38.59 -30.73 41.33
N ALA A 32 38.91 -31.68 42.20
CA ALA A 32 39.87 -31.47 43.28
C ALA A 32 41.23 -31.14 42.67
N GLY A 33 41.82 -30.00 43.05
CA GLY A 33 43.26 -29.78 42.84
C GLY A 33 43.71 -28.49 42.15
N VAL A 34 42.95 -27.39 42.16
CA VAL A 34 43.50 -26.09 41.75
C VAL A 34 43.37 -25.07 42.88
N ILE A 35 44.35 -25.10 43.79
CA ILE A 35 44.60 -24.03 44.76
C ILE A 35 45.35 -22.92 44.02
N GLY A 36 44.60 -22.09 43.28
CA GLY A 36 45.09 -20.84 42.70
C GLY A 36 44.41 -19.65 43.39
N PRO A 37 45.05 -18.46 43.42
CA PRO A 37 44.45 -17.28 44.06
C PRO A 37 43.15 -16.90 43.34
N VAL A 38 42.04 -16.92 44.09
CA VAL A 38 40.72 -16.51 43.62
C VAL A 38 40.78 -15.08 43.06
N PRO A 39 40.36 -14.84 41.80
CA PRO A 39 40.35 -13.50 41.22
C PRO A 39 39.40 -12.58 42.00
N ARG A 40 39.90 -11.41 42.38
CA ARG A 40 39.22 -10.41 43.26
C ARG A 40 37.84 -9.95 42.77
N GLY A 41 37.44 -10.25 41.53
CA GLY A 41 36.12 -9.90 40.98
C GLY A 41 34.93 -10.73 41.50
N TRP A 42 35.17 -11.85 42.19
CA TRP A 42 34.11 -12.75 42.65
C TRP A 42 33.68 -12.52 44.12
N ARG A 43 34.24 -11.50 44.79
CA ARG A 43 33.86 -11.07 46.15
C ARG A 43 32.82 -9.94 46.20
N GLN A 44 32.18 -9.61 45.07
CA GLN A 44 31.04 -8.69 45.03
C GLN A 44 29.78 -9.46 44.61
N GLY A 45 29.35 -10.36 45.48
CA GLY A 45 28.03 -10.98 45.43
C GLY A 45 26.94 -9.95 45.70
N ARG A 46 26.65 -9.09 44.72
CA ARG A 46 25.34 -8.44 44.62
C ARG A 46 24.48 -9.30 43.71
N VAL A 47 23.76 -10.22 44.33
CA VAL A 47 22.55 -10.85 43.78
C VAL A 47 21.53 -9.71 43.61
N VAL A 48 21.66 -8.93 42.53
CA VAL A 48 20.56 -8.09 42.06
C VAL A 48 19.63 -9.04 41.35
N GLY A 49 18.64 -9.54 42.06
CA GLY A 49 17.41 -9.99 41.43
C GLY A 49 16.88 -8.81 40.63
N ARG A 50 17.13 -8.80 39.31
CA ARG A 50 16.39 -7.91 38.43
C ARG A 50 14.98 -8.50 38.35
N PRO A 51 13.93 -7.77 38.76
CA PRO A 51 12.58 -8.24 38.57
C PRO A 51 12.37 -8.51 37.08
N CYS A 52 11.74 -9.65 36.75
CA CYS A 52 11.30 -10.05 35.41
C CYS A 52 10.20 -9.12 34.87
N GLY A 53 10.51 -7.84 34.79
CA GLY A 53 9.72 -6.75 34.27
C GLY A 53 10.60 -5.92 33.35
N ASP A 54 11.34 -6.57 32.46
CA ASP A 54 12.01 -5.90 31.37
C ASP A 54 10.89 -5.24 30.54
N PRO A 55 10.89 -3.92 30.30
CA PRO A 55 9.98 -3.29 29.35
C PRO A 55 10.42 -3.63 27.92
N VAL A 56 10.41 -4.92 27.57
CA VAL A 56 10.63 -5.42 26.20
C VAL A 56 9.37 -5.23 25.35
N SER A 57 8.24 -4.84 25.96
CA SER A 57 7.01 -4.44 25.27
C SER A 57 7.05 -3.02 24.67
N THR A 58 8.17 -2.31 24.73
CA THR A 58 8.34 -1.01 24.08
C THR A 58 9.54 -1.01 23.14
N GLN A 59 9.58 -1.97 22.20
CA GLN A 59 10.33 -1.76 20.97
C GLN A 59 9.56 -0.76 20.11
N SER A 60 9.63 0.54 20.47
CA SER A 60 9.14 1.65 19.64
C SER A 60 9.83 1.70 18.27
N THR A 61 10.94 0.96 18.12
CA THR A 61 11.69 0.78 16.88
C THR A 61 10.86 0.16 15.75
N TYR A 62 9.99 -0.82 16.04
CA TYR A 62 9.22 -1.50 14.97
C TYR A 62 8.23 -0.56 14.28
N THR A 63 7.62 0.35 15.04
CA THR A 63 6.68 1.36 14.51
C THR A 63 7.38 2.36 13.59
N GLY A 64 8.63 2.74 13.90
CA GLY A 64 9.43 3.66 13.07
C GLY A 64 9.81 3.05 11.72
N ASP A 65 10.27 1.80 11.71
CA ASP A 65 10.64 1.10 10.49
C ASP A 65 9.44 0.85 9.58
N LEU A 66 8.31 0.38 10.12
CA LEU A 66 7.06 0.20 9.36
C LEU A 66 6.57 1.53 8.75
N ALA A 67 6.54 2.60 9.55
CA ALA A 67 6.11 3.90 9.07
C ALA A 67 7.02 4.41 7.93
N SER A 68 8.34 4.23 8.06
CA SER A 68 9.29 4.64 7.02
C SER A 68 9.09 3.90 5.69
N PHE A 69 8.73 2.61 5.73
CA PHE A 69 8.38 1.83 4.54
C PHE A 69 7.02 2.21 3.94
N LEU A 70 6.03 2.52 4.78
CA LEU A 70 4.68 2.85 4.31
C LEU A 70 4.59 4.27 3.73
N PHE A 71 5.37 5.21 4.26
CA PHE A 71 5.41 6.62 3.82
C PHE A 71 6.54 6.94 2.84
N GLY A 72 7.58 6.10 2.79
CA GLY A 72 8.76 6.28 1.93
C GLY A 72 9.66 7.44 2.35
N GLN A 73 10.97 7.30 2.14
CA GLN A 73 11.93 8.39 2.27
C GLN A 73 12.29 8.94 0.89
N ILE A 74 11.45 9.84 0.36
CA ILE A 74 11.70 10.52 -0.93
C ILE A 74 13.07 11.24 -0.98
N LEU A 75 13.60 11.64 0.18
CA LEU A 75 14.89 12.32 0.32
C LEU A 75 16.10 11.37 0.30
N GLY A 76 15.89 10.05 0.38
CA GLY A 76 16.96 9.03 0.48
C GLY A 76 17.23 8.27 -0.82
N LEU A 77 16.63 8.67 -1.94
CA LEU A 77 16.77 7.97 -3.21
C LEU A 77 18.15 8.20 -3.83
N SER A 78 18.81 7.10 -4.23
CA SER A 78 20.06 7.18 -4.97
C SER A 78 19.81 7.65 -6.40
N TYR A 79 20.79 8.32 -7.01
CA TYR A 79 20.75 8.70 -8.43
C TYR A 79 20.50 7.50 -9.35
N GLY A 80 21.00 6.31 -8.98
CA GLY A 80 20.77 5.07 -9.73
C GLY A 80 19.30 4.62 -9.73
N ASP A 81 18.59 4.79 -8.62
CA ASP A 81 17.18 4.41 -8.52
C ASP A 81 16.31 5.33 -9.38
N VAL A 82 16.60 6.63 -9.37
CA VAL A 82 15.90 7.63 -10.19
C VAL A 82 16.05 7.33 -11.67
N ILE A 83 17.26 7.00 -12.13
CA ILE A 83 17.50 6.64 -13.54
C ILE A 83 16.75 5.35 -13.89
N THR A 84 16.78 4.34 -13.02
CA THR A 84 16.08 3.07 -13.25
C THR A 84 14.57 3.28 -13.37
N VAL A 85 13.97 4.04 -12.46
CA VAL A 85 12.54 4.39 -12.51
C VAL A 85 12.22 5.21 -13.77
N ALA A 86 13.08 6.14 -14.16
CA ALA A 86 12.88 6.95 -15.36
C ALA A 86 12.95 6.12 -16.65
N VAL A 87 13.92 5.22 -16.78
CA VAL A 87 14.08 4.35 -17.96
C VAL A 87 12.90 3.39 -18.07
N VAL A 88 12.52 2.74 -16.97
CA VAL A 88 11.38 1.79 -17.01
C VAL A 88 10.06 2.53 -17.18
N GLY A 89 9.88 3.70 -16.56
CA GLY A 89 8.72 4.56 -16.78
C GLY A 89 8.59 5.00 -18.23
N ALA A 90 9.69 5.41 -18.88
CA ALA A 90 9.71 5.75 -20.29
C ALA A 90 9.36 4.54 -21.18
N LEU A 91 9.90 3.36 -20.87
CA LEU A 91 9.57 2.11 -21.56
C LEU A 91 8.07 1.79 -21.44
N LEU A 92 7.50 1.90 -20.25
CA LEU A 92 6.07 1.66 -20.01
C LEU A 92 5.20 2.65 -20.79
N ILE A 93 5.55 3.93 -20.80
CA ILE A 93 4.83 4.95 -21.58
C ILE A 93 4.92 4.63 -23.08
N ALA A 94 6.10 4.28 -23.59
CA ALA A 94 6.31 3.97 -25.00
C ALA A 94 5.47 2.76 -25.45
N VAL A 95 5.49 1.67 -24.70
CA VAL A 95 4.69 0.46 -24.98
C VAL A 95 3.19 0.78 -24.90
N THR A 96 2.75 1.55 -23.88
CA THR A 96 1.34 1.97 -23.75
C THR A 96 0.89 2.81 -24.94
N LEU A 97 1.74 3.69 -25.47
CA LEU A 97 1.42 4.52 -26.64
C LEU A 97 1.34 3.69 -27.93
N LEU A 98 2.24 2.72 -28.11
CA LEU A 98 2.26 1.82 -29.26
C LEU A 98 1.02 0.92 -29.29
N LEU A 99 0.66 0.31 -28.16
CA LEU A 99 -0.47 -0.61 -28.04
C LEU A 99 -1.79 0.08 -27.68
N ARG A 100 -1.83 1.43 -27.66
CA ARG A 100 -3.01 2.20 -27.21
C ARG A 100 -4.31 1.76 -27.88
N LYS A 101 -4.29 1.50 -29.19
CA LYS A 101 -5.49 1.11 -29.94
C LYS A 101 -6.02 -0.25 -29.47
N GLU A 102 -5.13 -1.22 -29.31
CA GLU A 102 -5.49 -2.60 -28.93
C GLU A 102 -5.93 -2.67 -27.46
N LEU A 103 -5.20 -1.99 -26.55
CA LEU A 103 -5.53 -1.93 -25.13
C LEU A 103 -6.89 -1.28 -24.86
N VAL A 104 -7.24 -0.23 -25.61
CA VAL A 104 -8.54 0.44 -25.48
C VAL A 104 -9.68 -0.46 -25.96
N THR A 105 -9.51 -1.19 -27.05
CA THR A 105 -10.52 -2.11 -27.56
C THR A 105 -10.80 -3.24 -26.57
N VAL A 106 -9.76 -3.86 -26.01
CA VAL A 106 -9.91 -4.93 -25.01
C VAL A 106 -10.52 -4.42 -23.69
N SER A 107 -10.23 -3.18 -23.29
CA SER A 107 -10.75 -2.60 -22.04
C SER A 107 -12.20 -2.15 -22.11
N LEU A 108 -12.69 -1.75 -23.30
CA LEU A 108 -14.08 -1.33 -23.49
C LEU A 108 -15.02 -2.51 -23.63
N ASP A 109 -14.63 -3.51 -24.43
CA ASP A 109 -15.44 -4.70 -24.65
C ASP A 109 -14.58 -5.89 -25.11
N ARG A 110 -14.41 -6.86 -24.21
CA ARG A 110 -13.70 -8.11 -24.49
C ARG A 110 -14.42 -8.97 -25.53
N GLU A 111 -15.74 -8.95 -25.58
CA GLU A 111 -16.50 -9.77 -26.53
C GLU A 111 -16.37 -9.22 -27.95
N THR A 112 -16.49 -7.90 -28.13
CA THR A 112 -16.27 -7.26 -29.44
C THR A 112 -14.81 -7.40 -29.90
N ALA A 113 -13.84 -7.37 -28.99
CA ALA A 113 -12.43 -7.60 -29.31
C ALA A 113 -12.18 -9.04 -29.79
N ALA A 114 -12.79 -10.04 -29.14
CA ALA A 114 -12.70 -11.44 -29.54
C ALA A 114 -13.37 -11.70 -30.90
N ALA A 115 -14.53 -11.06 -31.15
CA ALA A 115 -15.22 -11.13 -32.44
C ALA A 115 -14.42 -10.50 -33.59
N SER A 116 -13.56 -9.52 -33.28
CA SER A 116 -12.68 -8.84 -34.24
C SER A 116 -11.38 -9.63 -34.54
N GLY A 117 -11.21 -10.82 -33.97
CA GLY A 117 -10.05 -11.68 -34.21
C GLY A 117 -8.78 -11.28 -33.45
N LEU A 118 -8.86 -10.38 -32.45
CA LEU A 118 -7.72 -10.04 -31.62
C LEU A 118 -7.46 -11.13 -30.57
N PRO A 119 -6.19 -11.47 -30.28
CA PRO A 119 -5.84 -12.41 -29.23
C PRO A 119 -5.98 -11.76 -27.84
N VAL A 120 -7.21 -11.70 -27.33
CA VAL A 120 -7.57 -11.03 -26.06
C VAL A 120 -6.70 -11.49 -24.88
N PHE A 121 -6.43 -12.80 -24.78
CA PHE A 121 -5.62 -13.38 -23.71
C PHE A 121 -4.19 -12.80 -23.65
N TRP A 122 -3.54 -12.62 -24.81
CA TRP A 122 -2.19 -12.06 -24.88
C TRP A 122 -2.18 -10.59 -24.49
N LEU A 123 -3.16 -9.82 -24.98
CA LEU A 123 -3.31 -8.40 -24.67
C LEU A 123 -3.55 -8.15 -23.18
N ASP A 124 -4.40 -8.95 -22.54
CA ASP A 124 -4.64 -8.86 -21.10
C ASP A 124 -3.41 -9.21 -20.28
N THR A 125 -2.68 -10.25 -20.69
CA THR A 125 -1.45 -10.66 -20.01
C THR A 125 -0.42 -9.53 -20.08
N VAL A 126 -0.24 -8.92 -21.25
CA VAL A 126 0.65 -7.77 -21.43
C VAL A 126 0.21 -6.59 -20.55
N LEU A 127 -1.09 -6.26 -20.53
CA LEU A 127 -1.62 -5.20 -19.69
C LEU A 127 -1.33 -5.44 -18.20
N TYR A 128 -1.63 -6.64 -17.68
CA TYR A 128 -1.38 -6.98 -16.29
C TYR A 128 0.10 -7.00 -15.93
N VAL A 129 0.96 -7.50 -16.83
CA VAL A 129 2.41 -7.47 -16.63
C VAL A 129 2.90 -6.03 -16.57
N MET A 130 2.47 -5.15 -17.48
CA MET A 130 2.85 -3.73 -17.45
C MET A 130 2.39 -3.04 -16.17
N VAL A 131 1.14 -3.23 -15.76
CA VAL A 131 0.60 -2.63 -14.52
C VAL A 131 1.35 -3.13 -13.30
N THR A 132 1.60 -4.43 -13.22
CA THR A 132 2.35 -5.03 -12.09
C THR A 132 3.78 -4.49 -12.05
N LEU A 133 4.46 -4.44 -13.19
CA LEU A 133 5.81 -3.89 -13.29
C LEU A 133 5.84 -2.41 -12.84
N ALA A 134 4.89 -1.60 -13.31
CA ALA A 134 4.75 -0.20 -12.95
C ALA A 134 4.59 -0.02 -11.44
N ILE A 135 3.71 -0.81 -10.81
CA ILE A 135 3.47 -0.76 -9.36
C ILE A 135 4.73 -1.17 -8.62
N VAL A 136 5.30 -2.36 -8.90
CA VAL A 136 6.45 -2.91 -8.17
C VAL A 136 7.65 -1.96 -8.16
N ILE A 137 7.93 -1.30 -9.29
CA ILE A 137 9.04 -0.34 -9.39
C ILE A 137 8.73 0.94 -8.61
N SER A 138 7.48 1.40 -8.64
CA SER A 138 7.06 2.59 -7.89
C SER A 138 7.08 2.40 -6.37
N LEU A 139 6.77 1.18 -5.89
CA LEU A 139 6.75 0.88 -4.46
C LEU A 139 8.12 1.07 -3.80
N GLN A 140 9.21 0.73 -4.50
CA GLN A 140 10.58 0.86 -3.97
C GLN A 140 10.98 2.32 -3.75
N ALA A 141 10.56 3.24 -4.63
CA ALA A 141 10.98 4.64 -4.56
C ALA A 141 10.14 5.48 -3.60
N VAL A 142 8.84 5.19 -3.51
CA VAL A 142 7.86 6.14 -2.96
C VAL A 142 7.13 5.62 -1.71
N GLY A 143 7.00 4.30 -1.55
CA GLY A 143 6.25 3.67 -0.46
C GLY A 143 4.82 3.30 -0.83
N ASN A 144 4.30 2.24 -0.19
CA ASN A 144 3.09 1.55 -0.63
C ASN A 144 1.81 2.39 -0.57
N ILE A 145 1.62 3.17 0.51
CA ILE A 145 0.39 3.96 0.69
C ILE A 145 0.32 5.08 -0.36
N LEU A 146 1.45 5.75 -0.59
CA LEU A 146 1.51 6.86 -1.54
C LEU A 146 1.29 6.38 -2.98
N VAL A 147 1.80 5.21 -3.35
CA VAL A 147 1.53 4.60 -4.67
C VAL A 147 0.03 4.33 -4.85
N LEU A 148 -0.64 3.74 -3.86
CA LEU A 148 -2.08 3.49 -3.95
C LEU A 148 -2.89 4.79 -4.10
N ALA A 149 -2.54 5.83 -3.35
CA ALA A 149 -3.18 7.14 -3.47
C ALA A 149 -2.97 7.76 -4.86
N LEU A 150 -1.73 7.76 -5.36
CA LEU A 150 -1.39 8.26 -6.70
C LEU A 150 -1.98 7.43 -7.84
N LEU A 151 -2.29 6.15 -7.61
CA LEU A 151 -2.91 5.31 -8.63
C LEU A 151 -4.43 5.48 -8.66
N ILE A 152 -5.07 5.49 -7.49
CA ILE A 152 -6.53 5.45 -7.37
C ILE A 152 -7.15 6.85 -7.54
N THR A 153 -6.62 7.86 -6.84
CA THR A 153 -7.25 9.19 -6.78
C THR A 153 -7.28 9.93 -8.12
N PRO A 154 -6.16 10.07 -8.88
CA PRO A 154 -6.22 10.79 -10.15
C PRO A 154 -7.02 10.04 -11.22
N ALA A 155 -7.04 8.70 -11.18
CA ALA A 155 -7.91 7.90 -12.04
C ALA A 155 -9.40 8.15 -11.72
N ALA A 156 -9.77 8.21 -10.43
CA ALA A 156 -11.13 8.55 -10.00
C ALA A 156 -11.51 10.00 -10.38
N SER A 157 -10.62 10.97 -10.17
CA SER A 157 -10.82 12.37 -10.57
C SER A 157 -11.03 12.52 -12.07
N ALA A 158 -10.19 11.87 -12.89
CA ALA A 158 -10.27 11.96 -14.34
C ALA A 158 -11.55 11.31 -14.90
N ARG A 159 -11.98 10.18 -14.31
CA ARG A 159 -13.24 9.51 -14.64
C ARG A 159 -14.46 10.39 -14.35
N MET A 160 -14.39 11.18 -13.28
CA MET A 160 -15.47 12.08 -12.89
C MET A 160 -15.62 13.27 -13.85
N LEU A 161 -14.52 13.67 -14.50
CA LEU A 161 -14.48 14.83 -15.39
C LEU A 161 -14.75 14.47 -16.86
N THR A 162 -14.42 13.25 -17.31
CA THR A 162 -14.52 12.85 -18.72
C THR A 162 -14.91 11.39 -18.91
N GLU A 163 -15.69 11.11 -19.97
CA GLU A 163 -16.11 9.76 -20.38
C GLU A 163 -15.22 9.15 -21.48
N ARG A 164 -14.25 9.92 -22.02
CA ARG A 164 -13.37 9.49 -23.11
C ARG A 164 -12.03 8.97 -22.59
N LEU A 165 -11.77 7.68 -22.76
CA LEU A 165 -10.57 6.98 -22.23
C LEU A 165 -9.24 7.68 -22.55
N GLY A 166 -9.05 8.15 -23.78
CA GLY A 166 -7.80 8.84 -24.16
C GLY A 166 -7.58 10.15 -23.42
N VAL A 167 -8.65 10.91 -23.14
CA VAL A 167 -8.57 12.16 -22.38
C VAL A 167 -8.43 11.86 -20.88
N MET A 168 -9.09 10.80 -20.41
CA MET A 168 -8.99 10.33 -19.03
C MET A 168 -7.56 9.94 -18.65
N MET A 169 -6.82 9.24 -19.52
CA MET A 169 -5.41 8.92 -19.29
C MET A 169 -4.54 10.17 -19.13
N LEU A 170 -4.72 11.17 -20.02
CA LEU A 170 -3.93 12.40 -20.00
C LEU A 170 -4.25 13.26 -18.77
N LEU A 171 -5.54 13.37 -18.42
CA LEU A 171 -5.98 14.11 -17.24
C LEU A 171 -5.50 13.45 -15.95
N ALA A 172 -5.58 12.13 -15.84
CA ALA A 172 -5.10 11.41 -14.66
C ALA A 172 -3.59 11.64 -14.45
N ALA A 173 -2.79 11.50 -15.52
CA ALA A 173 -1.36 11.77 -15.46
C ALA A 173 -1.07 13.24 -15.10
N GLY A 174 -1.77 14.20 -15.73
CA GLY A 174 -1.60 15.63 -15.45
C GLY A 174 -1.93 16.00 -14.01
N ILE A 175 -3.07 15.54 -13.49
CA ILE A 175 -3.48 15.75 -12.09
C ILE A 175 -2.45 15.14 -11.14
N GLY A 176 -2.01 13.91 -11.40
CA GLY A 176 -0.99 13.24 -10.57
C GLY A 176 0.31 14.04 -10.48
N VAL A 177 0.83 14.51 -11.62
CA VAL A 177 2.07 15.31 -11.67
C VAL A 177 1.90 16.64 -10.95
N VAL A 178 0.80 17.38 -11.21
CA VAL A 178 0.54 18.68 -10.56
C VAL A 178 0.44 18.51 -9.05
N CYS A 179 -0.28 17.50 -8.57
CA CYS A 179 -0.42 17.26 -7.13
C CYS A 179 0.90 16.79 -6.49
N ALA A 180 1.69 15.96 -7.17
CA ALA A 180 2.98 15.51 -6.66
C ALA A 180 3.97 16.69 -6.53
N VAL A 181 4.05 17.55 -7.56
CA VAL A 181 4.91 18.75 -7.55
C VAL A 181 4.44 19.75 -6.49
N ALA A 182 3.14 20.04 -6.43
CA ALA A 182 2.58 20.96 -5.44
C ALA A 182 2.76 20.44 -4.00
N GLY A 183 2.47 19.16 -3.75
CA GLY A 183 2.65 18.52 -2.44
C GLY A 183 4.11 18.51 -1.98
N LEU A 184 5.04 18.24 -2.90
CA LEU A 184 6.48 18.27 -2.62
C LEU A 184 6.97 19.69 -2.34
N TYR A 185 6.51 20.68 -3.10
CA TYR A 185 6.86 22.09 -2.88
C TYR A 185 6.38 22.59 -1.51
N VAL A 186 5.16 22.24 -1.11
CA VAL A 186 4.62 22.55 0.23
C VAL A 186 5.42 21.82 1.32
N SER A 187 5.78 20.56 1.10
CA SER A 187 6.61 19.78 2.04
C SER A 187 7.97 20.43 2.29
N TYR A 188 8.59 21.00 1.25
CA TYR A 188 9.85 21.72 1.38
C TYR A 188 9.73 22.95 2.31
N TYR A 189 8.64 23.71 2.22
CA TYR A 189 8.46 24.90 3.05
C TYR A 189 8.14 24.58 4.52
N TYR A 190 7.28 23.58 4.75
CA TYR A 190 6.81 23.26 6.10
C TYR A 190 7.62 22.17 6.81
N ASN A 191 8.57 21.50 6.14
CA ASN A 191 9.40 20.42 6.70
C ASN A 191 8.58 19.23 7.29
N LEU A 192 7.39 18.96 6.74
CA LEU A 192 6.57 17.80 7.10
C LEU A 192 6.86 16.59 6.19
N ALA A 193 6.44 15.40 6.64
CA ALA A 193 6.48 14.17 5.87
C ALA A 193 5.87 14.34 4.46
N SER A 194 6.71 14.21 3.43
CA SER A 194 6.35 14.47 2.03
C SER A 194 5.21 13.57 1.54
N GLY A 195 5.22 12.29 1.92
CA GLY A 195 4.19 11.34 1.52
C GLY A 195 2.78 11.77 1.95
N GLY A 196 2.63 12.22 3.20
CA GLY A 196 1.35 12.70 3.73
C GLY A 196 0.85 13.96 3.04
N LEU A 197 1.74 14.91 2.74
CA LEU A 197 1.37 16.16 2.05
C LEU A 197 0.98 15.94 0.60
N ILE A 198 1.62 14.99 -0.10
CA ILE A 198 1.20 14.61 -1.46
C ILE A 198 -0.22 14.05 -1.41
N VAL A 199 -0.53 13.12 -0.51
CA VAL A 199 -1.89 12.56 -0.36
C VAL A 199 -2.92 13.65 0.01
N LEU A 200 -2.56 14.58 0.89
CA LEU A 200 -3.42 15.72 1.25
C LEU A 200 -3.73 16.60 0.03
N CYS A 201 -2.70 16.90 -0.77
CA CYS A 201 -2.85 17.67 -2.01
C CYS A 201 -3.74 16.93 -3.03
N LEU A 202 -3.53 15.63 -3.21
CA LEU A 202 -4.38 14.76 -4.03
C LEU A 202 -5.85 14.82 -3.58
N THR A 203 -6.08 14.75 -2.27
CA THR A 203 -7.43 14.77 -1.68
C THR A 203 -8.10 16.13 -1.88
N LEU A 204 -7.37 17.23 -1.74
CA LEU A 204 -7.87 18.58 -2.01
C LEU A 204 -8.23 18.78 -3.48
N VAL A 205 -7.39 18.30 -4.40
CA VAL A 205 -7.67 18.39 -5.83
C VAL A 205 -8.83 17.47 -6.23
N PHE A 206 -8.91 16.25 -5.68
CA PHE A 206 -10.07 15.38 -5.86
C PHE A 206 -11.37 16.03 -5.36
N ALA A 207 -11.35 16.65 -4.17
CA ALA A 207 -12.49 17.39 -3.65
C ALA A 207 -12.85 18.59 -4.55
N GLY A 208 -11.85 19.34 -5.04
CA GLY A 208 -12.05 20.43 -6.00
C GLY A 208 -12.69 19.95 -7.31
N CYS A 209 -12.19 18.86 -7.88
CA CYS A 209 -12.78 18.22 -9.06
C CYS A 209 -14.20 17.70 -8.77
N TRP A 210 -14.46 17.16 -7.58
CA TRP A 210 -15.78 16.70 -7.17
C TRP A 210 -16.79 17.85 -7.13
N LEU A 211 -16.41 19.01 -6.58
CA LEU A 211 -17.24 20.20 -6.56
C LEU A 211 -17.45 20.79 -7.96
N ALA A 212 -16.40 20.81 -8.79
CA ALA A 212 -16.45 21.31 -10.17
C ALA A 212 -17.22 20.38 -11.12
N ALA A 213 -17.26 19.08 -10.80
CA ALA A 213 -18.09 17.99 -11.32
C ALA A 213 -19.47 18.39 -11.88
N PRO A 214 -19.69 18.75 -13.16
CA PRO A 214 -21.00 19.20 -13.64
C PRO A 214 -22.08 18.12 -13.71
N ARG A 215 -21.74 16.83 -13.47
CA ARG A 215 -22.66 15.70 -13.47
C ARG A 215 -22.89 15.04 -12.11
N TYR A 216 -22.05 15.33 -11.12
CA TYR A 216 -22.15 14.80 -9.74
C TYR A 216 -22.11 15.87 -8.64
N GLY A 217 -21.69 17.09 -8.96
CA GLY A 217 -21.72 18.25 -8.07
C GLY A 217 -23.07 18.96 -8.12
N LEU A 218 -23.42 19.65 -7.02
CA LEU A 218 -24.70 20.36 -6.81
C LEU A 218 -25.17 21.26 -7.97
N PHE A 219 -24.29 21.67 -8.88
CA PHE A 219 -24.60 22.53 -10.03
C PHE A 219 -25.30 21.81 -11.19
N ALA A 220 -25.20 20.48 -11.31
CA ALA A 220 -25.94 19.69 -12.31
C ALA A 220 -27.46 19.76 -12.08
N ARG A 221 -27.84 19.69 -10.79
CA ARG A 221 -29.23 19.58 -10.34
C ARG A 221 -30.01 20.90 -10.47
N ARG A 222 -29.33 22.02 -10.73
CA ARG A 222 -29.96 23.32 -10.97
C ARG A 222 -30.29 23.58 -12.45
N ARG A 223 -29.82 22.76 -13.40
CA ARG A 223 -30.10 22.95 -14.84
C ARG A 223 -31.13 22.00 -15.44
N THR A 224 -31.56 20.95 -14.74
CA THR A 224 -32.73 20.14 -15.13
C THR A 224 -33.99 20.65 -14.43
N GLY A 225 -34.23 21.95 -14.54
CA GLY A 225 -35.55 22.56 -14.35
C GLY A 225 -36.24 22.73 -15.70
N ARG A 226 -36.37 21.66 -16.48
CA ARG A 226 -37.38 21.61 -17.53
C ARG A 226 -38.52 20.77 -16.98
N PRO A 227 -39.61 21.38 -16.46
CA PRO A 227 -40.83 20.60 -16.27
C PRO A 227 -41.17 19.93 -17.60
N PRO A 228 -41.61 18.65 -17.60
CA PRO A 228 -42.22 18.09 -18.79
C PRO A 228 -43.33 19.06 -19.18
N ALA A 229 -43.21 19.66 -20.36
CA ALA A 229 -44.34 20.28 -21.01
C ALA A 229 -45.35 19.14 -21.21
N ALA A 230 -46.24 18.99 -20.25
CA ALA A 230 -47.42 18.19 -20.35
C ALA A 230 -48.17 18.70 -21.59
N VAL A 231 -48.03 17.95 -22.67
CA VAL A 231 -49.11 17.46 -23.51
C VAL A 231 -50.25 18.48 -23.62
N ALA A 232 -50.15 19.33 -24.63
CA ALA A 232 -51.34 19.83 -25.30
C ALA A 232 -52.05 18.64 -25.96
N ALA A 233 -53.21 18.26 -25.43
CA ALA A 233 -54.32 17.58 -26.11
C ALA A 233 -55.51 17.48 -25.16
#